data_AF-A0A7S0H0Q1-F1
#
_entry.id   AF-A0A7S0H0Q1-F1
#
_cell.length_a   1.000
_cell.length_b   1.000
_cell.length_c   1.000
_cell.angle_alpha   90.00
_cell.angle_beta   90.00
_cell.angle_gamma   90.00
#
_symmetry.space_group_name_H-M   'P 1'
#
loop_
_entity.id
_entity.type
_entity.pdbx_description
1 polymer ?
#
loop_
_entity_poly.entity_id
_entity_poly.type
_entity_poly.pdbx_seq_one_letter_code
_entity_poly.pdbx_strand_id
1 'polypeptide(L)'
;RIVLPISLKPTEWAEIIQKKNLGKEAKRVFEQSKAVQERQRSIASELGIDHLFSDPTLHTHTDLSEFLDRLERDSNTIKRFFSENPDKRKVPIRIHPKSQRPKFHLNKDMGLLSLSVECSPSNLVDILRSRGEEANHLHNKYLTENECYEEIRIRAKKHLKLATLQKGEDVNDIQFQDCCQRLIWVQMSHKHVFEGLSLTVSSDYEVKNTGEVRIKWNWID
;
A
#
# COMPACT_ATOMS: atom_id res chain seq x y z
N ARG A 1 -3.81 -6.09 17.87
CA ARG A 1 -2.33 -6.18 17.96
C ARG A 1 -1.97 -6.89 19.26
N ILE A 2 -1.25 -8.02 19.20
CA ILE A 2 -0.71 -8.67 20.40
C ILE A 2 0.78 -8.38 20.44
N VAL A 3 1.24 -7.74 21.50
CA VAL A 3 2.66 -7.49 21.74
C VAL A 3 3.14 -8.59 22.67
N LEU A 4 4.01 -9.46 22.15
CA LEU A 4 4.66 -10.49 22.94
C LEU A 4 5.95 -9.91 23.53
N PRO A 5 6.19 -10.05 24.84
CA PRO A 5 7.45 -9.62 25.45
C PRO A 5 8.63 -10.37 24.85
N ILE A 6 9.67 -9.63 24.45
CA ILE A 6 10.95 -10.18 23.97
C ILE A 6 11.65 -11.03 25.05
N SER A 7 11.33 -10.79 26.32
CA SER A 7 11.89 -11.52 27.46
C SER A 7 11.38 -12.96 27.62
N LEU A 8 10.34 -13.37 26.88
CA LEU A 8 9.76 -14.71 26.98
C LEU A 8 10.38 -15.67 25.96
N LYS A 9 10.45 -16.96 26.32
CA LYS A 9 10.91 -18.02 25.43
C LYS A 9 9.82 -18.39 24.42
N PRO A 10 10.17 -18.92 23.23
CA PRO A 10 9.20 -19.33 22.21
C PRO A 10 8.15 -20.35 22.70
N THR A 11 8.48 -21.21 23.67
CA THR A 11 7.53 -22.15 24.29
C THR A 11 6.45 -21.44 25.11
N GLU A 12 6.81 -20.36 25.82
CA GLU A 12 5.86 -19.54 26.59
C GLU A 12 4.98 -18.70 25.66
N TRP A 13 5.52 -18.24 24.52
CA TRP A 13 4.70 -17.65 23.45
C TRP A 13 3.69 -18.66 22.91
N ALA A 14 4.10 -19.90 22.65
CA ALA A 14 3.22 -20.95 22.15
C ALA A 14 2.07 -21.24 23.13
N GLU A 15 2.34 -21.28 24.43
CA GLU A 15 1.30 -21.42 25.46
C GLU A 15 0.34 -20.22 25.49
N ILE A 16 0.84 -18.99 25.38
CA ILE A 16 -0.01 -17.79 25.29
C ILE A 16 -0.90 -17.84 24.03
N ILE A 17 -0.34 -18.26 22.90
CA ILE A 17 -1.03 -18.39 21.61
C ILE A 17 -2.13 -19.46 21.70
N GLN A 18 -1.82 -20.62 22.28
CA GLN A 18 -2.77 -21.73 22.45
C GLN A 18 -3.86 -21.38 23.46
N LYS A 19 -3.51 -20.83 24.63
CA LYS A 19 -4.46 -20.46 25.68
C LYS A 19 -5.46 -19.40 25.23
N LYS A 20 -5.03 -18.47 24.36
CA LYS A 20 -5.90 -17.46 23.76
C LYS A 20 -6.62 -17.92 22.49
N ASN A 21 -6.42 -19.17 22.06
CA ASN A 21 -6.97 -19.74 20.83
C ASN A 21 -6.81 -18.81 19.61
N LEU A 22 -5.62 -18.24 19.47
CA LEU A 22 -5.37 -17.17 18.51
C LEU A 22 -5.54 -17.61 17.06
N GLY A 23 -5.37 -18.90 16.76
CA GLY A 23 -5.65 -19.44 15.43
C GLY A 23 -7.11 -19.26 15.01
N LYS A 24 -8.06 -19.54 15.93
CA LYS A 24 -9.49 -19.35 15.67
C LYS A 24 -9.83 -17.86 15.58
N GLU A 25 -9.25 -17.04 16.44
CA GLU A 25 -9.48 -15.59 16.42
C GLU A 25 -8.89 -14.91 15.17
N ALA A 26 -7.68 -15.31 14.75
CA ALA A 26 -7.06 -14.84 13.52
C ALA A 26 -7.89 -15.24 12.28
N LYS A 27 -8.38 -16.48 12.25
CA LYS A 27 -9.28 -16.95 11.19
C LYS A 27 -10.58 -16.13 11.16
N ARG A 28 -11.19 -15.87 12.31
CA ARG A 28 -12.40 -15.04 12.44
C ARG A 28 -12.17 -13.61 11.93
N VAL A 29 -11.08 -12.97 12.36
CA VAL A 29 -10.71 -11.61 11.91
C VAL A 29 -10.43 -11.57 10.40
N PHE A 30 -9.76 -12.60 9.87
CA PHE A 30 -9.52 -12.73 8.43
C PHE A 30 -10.82 -12.86 7.64
N GLU A 31 -11.73 -13.73 8.05
CA GLU A 31 -13.05 -13.91 7.42
C GLU A 31 -13.88 -12.63 7.48
N GLN A 32 -13.89 -11.93 8.63
CA GLN A 32 -14.55 -10.63 8.77
C GLN A 32 -13.94 -9.57 7.84
N SER A 33 -12.61 -9.47 7.81
CA SER A 33 -11.91 -8.55 6.92
C SER A 33 -12.24 -8.82 5.45
N LYS A 34 -12.32 -10.10 5.07
CA LYS A 34 -12.68 -10.50 3.71
C LYS A 34 -14.12 -10.08 3.37
N ALA A 35 -15.08 -10.37 4.24
CA ALA A 35 -16.49 -9.99 4.04
C ALA A 35 -16.66 -8.46 3.93
N VAL A 36 -15.94 -7.69 4.76
CA VAL A 36 -15.92 -6.22 4.68
C VAL A 36 -15.37 -5.76 3.33
N GLN A 37 -14.24 -6.30 2.88
CA GLN A 37 -13.65 -5.94 1.59
C GLN A 37 -14.58 -6.27 0.41
N GLU A 38 -15.25 -7.42 0.44
CA GLU A 38 -16.23 -7.81 -0.57
C GLU A 38 -17.40 -6.84 -0.62
N ARG A 39 -17.95 -6.46 0.55
CA ARG A 39 -19.02 -5.45 0.63
C ARG A 39 -18.56 -4.09 0.12
N GLN A 40 -17.35 -3.64 0.50
CA GLN A 40 -16.77 -2.39 0.01
C GLN A 40 -16.66 -2.37 -1.51
N ARG A 41 -16.18 -3.46 -2.12
CA ARG A 41 -16.08 -3.58 -3.59
C ARG A 41 -17.45 -3.57 -4.26
N SER A 42 -18.44 -4.27 -3.70
CA SER A 42 -19.81 -4.27 -4.22
C SER A 42 -20.38 -2.86 -4.26
N ILE A 43 -20.31 -2.13 -3.15
CA ILE A 43 -20.80 -0.76 -3.04
C ILE A 43 -20.01 0.16 -3.97
N ALA A 44 -18.69 0.07 -3.99
CA ALA A 44 -17.86 0.89 -4.87
C ALA A 44 -18.23 0.70 -6.35
N SER A 45 -18.36 -0.56 -6.79
CA SER A 45 -18.77 -0.90 -8.15
C SER A 45 -20.15 -0.36 -8.49
N GLU A 46 -21.11 -0.48 -7.57
CA GLU A 46 -22.45 0.07 -7.76
C GLU A 46 -22.44 1.60 -7.89
N LEU A 47 -21.62 2.28 -7.10
CA LEU A 47 -21.51 3.74 -7.08
C LEU A 47 -20.66 4.30 -8.24
N GLY A 48 -19.96 3.45 -8.98
CA GLY A 48 -19.03 3.87 -10.03
C GLY A 48 -17.70 4.38 -9.51
N ILE A 49 -17.22 3.86 -8.37
CA ILE A 49 -15.93 4.16 -7.77
C ILE A 49 -14.97 3.00 -8.06
N ASP A 50 -13.82 3.29 -8.70
CA ASP A 50 -12.86 2.24 -9.05
C ASP A 50 -12.05 1.78 -7.83
N HIS A 51 -11.77 2.70 -6.90
CA HIS A 51 -10.87 2.46 -5.78
C HIS A 51 -11.42 2.99 -4.46
N LEU A 52 -12.13 2.12 -3.71
CA LEU A 52 -12.59 2.38 -2.35
C LEU A 52 -12.05 1.31 -1.39
N PHE A 53 -11.35 1.73 -0.36
CA PHE A 53 -10.83 0.85 0.68
C PHE A 53 -10.90 1.49 2.06
N SER A 54 -10.75 0.69 3.12
CA SER A 54 -10.78 1.18 4.50
C SER A 54 -9.54 0.75 5.26
N ASP A 55 -9.26 1.45 6.34
CA ASP A 55 -8.23 1.05 7.30
C ASP A 55 -8.60 -0.33 7.91
N PRO A 56 -7.68 -1.31 7.93
CA PRO A 56 -7.97 -2.64 8.49
C PRO A 56 -8.46 -2.61 9.94
N THR A 57 -8.09 -1.57 10.70
CA THR A 57 -8.58 -1.39 12.06
C THR A 57 -10.10 -1.21 12.12
N LEU A 58 -10.73 -0.71 11.07
CA LEU A 58 -12.18 -0.52 10.98
C LEU A 58 -12.97 -1.79 10.71
N HIS A 59 -12.33 -2.86 10.24
CA HIS A 59 -13.04 -4.08 9.81
C HIS A 59 -13.74 -4.81 10.97
N THR A 60 -13.38 -4.49 12.21
CA THR A 60 -14.01 -5.01 13.42
C THR A 60 -14.99 -4.01 14.06
N HIS A 61 -15.16 -2.81 13.51
CA HIS A 61 -16.02 -1.75 14.05
C HIS A 61 -17.30 -1.57 13.23
N THR A 62 -18.41 -1.29 13.90
CA THR A 62 -19.71 -1.01 13.26
C THR A 62 -19.70 0.29 12.45
N ASP A 63 -18.84 1.24 12.83
CA ASP A 63 -18.69 2.54 12.17
C ASP A 63 -18.51 2.46 10.66
N LEU A 64 -17.76 1.47 10.16
CA LEU A 64 -17.56 1.28 8.73
C LEU A 64 -18.82 0.77 8.05
N SER A 65 -19.54 -0.17 8.67
CA SER A 65 -20.84 -0.64 8.15
C SER A 65 -21.82 0.52 8.03
N GLU A 66 -21.95 1.32 9.09
CA GLU A 66 -22.86 2.48 9.10
C GLU A 66 -22.46 3.56 8.08
N PHE A 67 -21.16 3.70 7.80
CA PHE A 67 -20.67 4.55 6.73
C PHE A 67 -21.06 4.00 5.34
N LEU A 68 -20.87 2.70 5.11
CA LEU A 68 -21.27 2.03 3.88
C LEU A 68 -22.79 2.11 3.66
N ASP A 69 -23.59 1.88 4.70
CA ASP A 69 -25.05 2.04 4.67
C ASP A 69 -25.48 3.46 4.28
N ARG A 70 -24.71 4.48 4.69
CA ARG A 70 -24.96 5.86 4.26
C ARG A 70 -24.62 6.08 2.80
N LEU A 71 -23.51 5.52 2.31
CA LEU A 71 -23.15 5.59 0.88
C LEU A 71 -24.23 4.95 -0.01
N GLU A 72 -24.76 3.79 0.40
CA GLU A 72 -25.84 3.10 -0.34
C GLU A 72 -27.13 3.93 -0.35
N ARG A 73 -27.50 4.55 0.77
CA ARG A 73 -28.67 5.45 0.86
C ARG A 73 -28.56 6.66 -0.06
N ASP A 74 -27.37 7.25 -0.15
CA ASP A 74 -27.11 8.43 -0.99
C ASP A 74 -26.65 8.06 -2.42
N SER A 75 -26.82 6.79 -2.81
CA SER A 75 -26.26 6.22 -4.04
C SER A 75 -26.66 6.97 -5.31
N ASN A 76 -27.89 7.48 -5.40
CA ASN A 76 -28.35 8.23 -6.58
C ASN A 76 -27.53 9.50 -6.82
N THR A 77 -27.23 10.26 -5.77
CA THR A 77 -26.43 11.49 -5.88
C THR A 77 -25.00 11.16 -6.27
N ILE A 78 -24.43 10.11 -5.69
CA ILE A 78 -23.05 9.68 -5.96
C ILE A 78 -22.92 9.13 -7.40
N LYS A 79 -23.84 8.23 -7.81
CA LYS A 79 -23.88 7.68 -9.17
C LYS A 79 -24.01 8.78 -10.21
N ARG A 80 -24.89 9.76 -9.97
CA ARG A 80 -25.04 10.93 -10.86
C ARG A 80 -23.73 11.71 -10.97
N PHE A 81 -23.08 12.01 -9.85
CA PHE A 81 -21.79 12.70 -9.84
C PHE A 81 -20.73 11.99 -10.68
N PHE A 82 -20.54 10.67 -10.50
CA PHE A 82 -19.55 9.90 -11.27
C PHE A 82 -19.96 9.64 -12.72
N SER A 83 -21.23 9.79 -13.06
CA SER A 83 -21.71 9.75 -14.45
C SER A 83 -21.38 11.06 -15.17
N GLU A 84 -21.52 12.19 -14.48
CA GLU A 84 -21.15 13.52 -14.97
C GLU A 84 -19.63 13.77 -14.96
N ASN A 85 -18.88 13.07 -14.09
CA ASN A 85 -17.44 13.25 -13.87
C ASN A 85 -16.69 11.90 -13.93
N PRO A 86 -16.58 11.27 -15.12
CA PRO A 86 -16.02 9.92 -15.26
C PRO A 86 -14.53 9.83 -14.91
N ASP A 87 -13.78 10.93 -15.02
CA ASP A 87 -12.37 11.01 -14.64
C ASP A 87 -12.16 10.84 -13.12
N LYS A 88 -13.16 11.21 -12.31
CA LYS A 88 -13.08 11.13 -10.84
C LYS A 88 -13.25 9.71 -10.31
N ARG A 89 -13.74 8.77 -11.13
CA ARG A 89 -13.93 7.36 -10.73
C ARG A 89 -12.64 6.68 -10.29
N LYS A 90 -11.52 7.09 -10.90
CA LYS A 90 -10.17 6.58 -10.67
C LYS A 90 -9.51 7.11 -9.40
N VAL A 91 -10.10 8.13 -8.75
CA VAL A 91 -9.50 8.72 -7.56
C VAL A 91 -9.56 7.71 -6.41
N PRO A 92 -8.41 7.30 -5.84
CA PRO A 92 -8.42 6.37 -4.73
C PRO A 92 -8.96 7.04 -3.46
N ILE A 93 -9.88 6.34 -2.80
CA ILE A 93 -10.55 6.79 -1.59
C ILE A 93 -10.29 5.79 -0.47
N ARG A 94 -9.69 6.28 0.63
CA ARG A 94 -9.49 5.55 1.88
C ARG A 94 -10.43 6.03 2.95
N ILE A 95 -11.11 5.10 3.62
CA ILE A 95 -11.89 5.38 4.82
C ILE A 95 -11.06 5.12 6.07
N HIS A 96 -11.02 6.07 7.01
CA HIS A 96 -10.23 5.98 8.24
C HIS A 96 -11.06 6.18 9.52
N PRO A 97 -10.57 5.72 10.68
CA PRO A 97 -11.29 5.84 11.95
C PRO A 97 -11.55 7.29 12.41
N LYS A 98 -12.54 7.44 13.29
CA LYS A 98 -12.93 8.71 13.94
C LYS A 98 -11.78 9.38 14.69
N SER A 99 -10.91 8.56 15.28
CA SER A 99 -9.77 9.00 16.08
C SER A 99 -8.69 9.72 15.26
N GLN A 100 -8.65 9.48 13.95
CA GLN A 100 -7.66 10.09 13.07
C GLN A 100 -8.20 11.44 12.55
N ARG A 101 -7.49 12.53 12.89
CA ARG A 101 -7.73 13.87 12.34
C ARG A 101 -6.69 14.20 11.27
N PRO A 102 -7.02 15.05 10.29
CA PRO A 102 -8.33 15.69 10.03
C PRO A 102 -9.40 14.71 9.51
N LYS A 103 -10.69 15.12 9.48
CA LYS A 103 -11.80 14.30 8.92
C LYS A 103 -11.67 14.04 7.42
N PHE A 104 -10.88 14.86 6.74
CA PHE A 104 -10.54 14.75 5.34
C PHE A 104 -9.09 15.16 5.14
N HIS A 105 -8.35 14.40 4.35
CA HIS A 105 -6.98 14.71 3.94
C HIS A 105 -6.70 14.16 2.54
N LEU A 106 -6.08 14.97 1.68
CA LEU A 106 -5.46 14.52 0.43
C LEU A 106 -3.97 14.27 0.67
N ASN A 107 -3.54 13.02 0.53
CA ASN A 107 -2.12 12.68 0.51
C ASN A 107 -1.51 13.16 -0.80
N LYS A 108 -0.56 14.09 -0.71
CA LYS A 108 0.05 14.74 -1.88
C LYS A 108 1.03 13.84 -2.64
N ASP A 109 1.55 12.80 -2.00
CA ASP A 109 2.55 11.91 -2.60
C ASP A 109 1.88 10.83 -3.45
N MET A 110 0.69 10.36 -3.04
CA MET A 110 -0.01 9.25 -3.70
C MET A 110 -1.29 9.66 -4.45
N GLY A 111 -1.77 10.89 -4.25
CA GLY A 111 -3.10 11.31 -4.71
C GLY A 111 -4.25 10.62 -3.98
N LEU A 112 -4.03 10.14 -2.75
CA LEU A 112 -5.02 9.40 -1.97
C LEU A 112 -5.95 10.33 -1.18
N LEU A 113 -7.25 10.30 -1.47
CA LEU A 113 -8.26 10.97 -0.65
C LEU A 113 -8.61 10.12 0.55
N SER A 114 -8.33 10.62 1.76
CA SER A 114 -8.66 9.97 3.02
C SER A 114 -9.85 10.66 3.68
N LEU A 115 -10.86 9.89 4.07
CA LEU A 115 -12.12 10.36 4.67
C LEU A 115 -12.40 9.63 5.98
N SER A 116 -12.80 10.36 7.01
CA SER A 116 -13.26 9.76 8.26
C SER A 116 -14.58 9.03 8.04
N VAL A 117 -14.76 7.91 8.72
CA VAL A 117 -16.06 7.22 8.83
C VAL A 117 -17.18 8.15 9.32
N GLU A 118 -16.91 9.28 9.96
CA GLU A 118 -17.96 10.24 10.35
C GLU A 118 -18.47 11.12 9.22
N CYS A 119 -17.73 11.24 8.12
CA CYS A 119 -18.14 12.10 7.01
C CYS A 119 -19.47 11.64 6.42
N SER A 120 -20.34 12.59 6.08
CA SER A 120 -21.54 12.28 5.30
C SER A 120 -21.15 11.99 3.84
N PRO A 121 -21.96 11.21 3.11
CA PRO A 121 -21.75 11.00 1.68
C PRO A 121 -21.81 12.30 0.86
N SER A 122 -22.60 13.29 1.27
CA SER A 122 -22.59 14.63 0.65
C SER A 122 -21.20 15.27 0.68
N ASN A 123 -20.46 15.11 1.79
CA ASN A 123 -19.09 15.60 1.90
C ASN A 123 -18.17 14.91 0.89
N LEU A 124 -18.37 13.62 0.58
CA LEU A 124 -17.57 12.93 -0.43
C LEU A 124 -17.71 13.61 -1.80
N VAL A 125 -18.94 13.93 -2.21
CA VAL A 125 -19.20 14.61 -3.49
C VAL A 125 -18.58 16.00 -3.52
N ASP A 126 -18.74 16.79 -2.44
CA ASP A 126 -18.17 18.14 -2.35
C ASP A 126 -16.63 18.13 -2.33
N ILE A 127 -16.04 17.13 -1.67
CA ILE A 127 -14.60 16.91 -1.65
C ILE A 127 -14.10 16.49 -3.04
N LEU A 128 -14.78 15.57 -3.73
CA LEU A 128 -14.40 15.17 -5.08
C LEU A 128 -14.55 16.34 -6.08
N ARG A 129 -15.56 17.19 -5.90
CA ARG A 129 -15.72 18.41 -6.72
C ARG A 129 -14.58 19.40 -6.50
N SER A 130 -14.13 19.57 -5.25
CA SER A 130 -13.11 20.57 -4.91
C SER A 130 -11.66 20.08 -5.07
N ARG A 131 -11.40 18.78 -4.86
CA ARG A 131 -10.05 18.18 -4.78
C ARG A 131 -9.85 16.99 -5.71
N GLY A 132 -10.89 16.50 -6.38
CA GLY A 132 -10.80 15.30 -7.20
C GLY A 132 -9.89 15.46 -8.42
N GLU A 133 -9.74 16.66 -8.97
CA GLU A 133 -8.78 16.92 -10.06
C GLU A 133 -7.33 16.86 -9.59
N GLU A 134 -7.02 17.55 -8.48
CA GLU A 134 -5.71 17.50 -7.83
C GLU A 134 -5.37 16.04 -7.46
N ALA A 135 -6.29 15.33 -6.83
CA ALA A 135 -6.11 13.94 -6.42
C ALA A 135 -5.84 13.01 -7.61
N ASN A 136 -6.62 13.15 -8.70
CA ASN A 136 -6.43 12.33 -9.90
C ASN A 136 -5.07 12.64 -10.58
N HIS A 137 -4.69 13.91 -10.69
CA HIS A 137 -3.40 14.29 -11.26
C HIS A 137 -2.23 13.70 -10.45
N LEU A 138 -2.27 13.85 -9.13
CA LEU A 138 -1.26 13.29 -8.23
C LEU A 138 -1.24 11.76 -8.27
N HIS A 139 -2.40 11.12 -8.35
CA HIS A 139 -2.48 9.67 -8.43
C HIS A 139 -1.90 9.13 -9.74
N ASN A 140 -2.23 9.74 -10.88
CA ASN A 140 -1.65 9.36 -12.17
C ASN A 140 -0.14 9.59 -12.18
N LYS A 141 0.33 10.71 -11.63
CA LYS A 141 1.76 10.98 -11.46
C LYS A 141 2.43 9.88 -10.61
N TYR A 142 1.85 9.55 -9.46
CA TYR A 142 2.34 8.48 -8.58
C TYR A 142 2.39 7.13 -9.32
N LEU A 143 1.35 6.77 -10.08
CA LEU A 143 1.33 5.53 -10.86
C LEU A 143 2.44 5.52 -11.90
N THR A 144 2.62 6.59 -12.67
CA THR A 144 3.67 6.68 -13.69
C THR A 144 5.08 6.62 -13.06
N GLU A 145 5.30 7.32 -11.95
CA GLU A 145 6.57 7.28 -11.23
C GLU A 145 6.85 5.88 -10.64
N ASN A 146 5.83 5.25 -10.05
CA ASN A 146 5.95 3.91 -9.48
C ASN A 146 6.08 2.81 -10.56
N GLU A 147 5.42 2.94 -11.71
CA GLU A 147 5.61 2.08 -12.88
C GLU A 147 7.04 2.20 -13.41
N CYS A 148 7.54 3.42 -13.58
CA CYS A 148 8.93 3.66 -14.00
C CYS A 148 9.93 3.05 -13.00
N TYR A 149 9.67 3.22 -11.69
CA TYR A 149 10.46 2.63 -10.62
C TYR A 149 10.51 1.10 -10.71
N GLU A 150 9.36 0.44 -10.86
CA GLU A 150 9.27 -1.02 -10.97
C GLU A 150 9.90 -1.54 -12.27
N GLU A 151 9.73 -0.84 -13.39
CA GLU A 151 10.35 -1.19 -14.66
C GLU A 151 11.87 -1.17 -14.59
N ILE A 152 12.45 -0.12 -14.01
CA ILE A 152 13.90 0.00 -13.82
C ILE A 152 14.41 -1.11 -12.89
N ARG A 153 13.70 -1.40 -11.80
CA ARG A 153 14.04 -2.51 -10.88
C ARG A 153 14.02 -3.86 -11.60
N ILE A 154 12.95 -4.15 -12.35
CA ILE A 154 12.80 -5.40 -13.11
C ILE A 154 13.90 -5.51 -14.17
N ARG A 155 14.22 -4.41 -14.87
CA ARG A 155 15.28 -4.37 -15.88
C ARG A 155 16.65 -4.63 -15.27
N ALA A 156 16.99 -3.99 -14.14
CA ALA A 156 18.23 -4.25 -13.41
C ALA A 156 18.32 -5.72 -12.94
N LYS A 157 17.24 -6.22 -12.32
CA LYS A 157 17.13 -7.62 -11.88
C LYS A 157 17.37 -8.61 -13.02
N LYS A 158 16.72 -8.40 -14.17
CA LYS A 158 16.87 -9.25 -15.36
C LYS A 158 18.24 -9.12 -15.99
N HIS A 159 18.78 -7.90 -16.07
CA HIS A 159 20.11 -7.63 -16.62
C HIS A 159 21.20 -8.39 -15.88
N LEU A 160 21.12 -8.47 -14.55
CA LEU A 160 22.08 -9.17 -13.70
C LEU A 160 21.67 -10.62 -13.32
N LYS A 161 20.50 -11.08 -13.77
CA LYS A 161 19.92 -12.39 -13.42
C LYS A 161 19.86 -12.65 -11.90
N LEU A 162 19.46 -11.63 -11.13
CA LEU A 162 19.34 -11.72 -9.67
C LEU A 162 18.13 -12.57 -9.26
N ALA A 163 18.24 -13.32 -8.16
CA ALA A 163 17.10 -13.99 -7.54
C ALA A 163 16.10 -12.96 -6.98
N THR A 164 16.61 -11.96 -6.26
CA THR A 164 15.83 -10.83 -5.72
C THR A 164 16.60 -9.52 -5.83
N LEU A 165 15.87 -8.41 -5.94
CA LEU A 165 16.40 -7.05 -5.90
C LEU A 165 15.45 -6.22 -5.05
N GLN A 166 15.92 -5.73 -3.91
CA GLN A 166 15.11 -5.05 -2.89
C GLN A 166 15.74 -3.74 -2.44
N LYS A 167 14.90 -2.82 -2.00
CA LYS A 167 15.31 -1.56 -1.37
C LYS A 167 15.46 -1.76 0.13
N GLY A 168 16.58 -1.33 0.69
CA GLY A 168 16.79 -1.24 2.13
C GLY A 168 15.95 -0.13 2.76
N GLU A 169 15.65 -0.26 4.05
CA GLU A 169 14.84 0.72 4.79
C GLU A 169 15.53 2.08 4.93
N ASP A 170 16.85 2.10 4.80
CA ASP A 170 17.74 3.24 4.95
C ASP A 170 17.96 4.03 3.64
N VAL A 171 17.31 3.62 2.55
CA VAL A 171 17.45 4.23 1.22
C VAL A 171 16.09 4.70 0.71
N ASN A 172 16.05 5.93 0.18
CA ASN A 172 14.84 6.49 -0.43
C ASN A 172 14.65 6.01 -1.88
N ASP A 173 13.48 6.28 -2.46
CA ASP A 173 13.13 5.74 -3.78
C ASP A 173 14.01 6.30 -4.91
N ILE A 174 14.43 7.56 -4.81
CA ILE A 174 15.32 8.21 -5.77
C ILE A 174 16.71 7.54 -5.75
N GLN A 175 17.28 7.35 -4.56
CA GLN A 175 18.57 6.69 -4.39
C GLN A 175 18.53 5.24 -4.87
N PHE A 176 17.43 4.53 -4.62
CA PHE A 176 17.25 3.16 -5.09
C PHE A 176 17.14 3.09 -6.62
N GLN A 177 16.39 4.00 -7.22
CA GLN A 177 16.21 4.09 -8.66
C GLN A 177 17.54 4.40 -9.36
N ASP A 178 18.30 5.37 -8.86
CA ASP A 178 19.63 5.71 -9.37
C ASP A 178 20.58 4.51 -9.31
N CYS A 179 20.58 3.79 -8.18
CA CYS A 179 21.31 2.54 -8.01
C CYS A 179 20.89 1.50 -9.07
N CYS A 180 19.59 1.26 -9.24
CA CYS A 180 19.11 0.31 -10.24
C CYS A 180 19.53 0.70 -11.66
N GLN A 181 19.52 2.01 -11.97
CA GLN A 181 20.01 2.51 -13.25
C GLN A 181 21.50 2.20 -13.43
N ARG A 182 22.33 2.42 -12.40
CA ARG A 182 23.76 2.04 -12.43
C ARG A 182 23.96 0.54 -12.60
N LEU A 183 23.16 -0.30 -11.93
CA LEU A 183 23.21 -1.76 -12.08
C LEU A 183 22.96 -2.22 -13.52
N ILE A 184 22.12 -1.51 -14.28
CA ILE A 184 21.89 -1.80 -15.71
C ILE A 184 23.13 -1.50 -16.55
N TRP A 185 23.94 -0.50 -16.15
CA TRP A 185 25.15 -0.10 -16.85
C TRP A 185 26.39 -0.92 -16.46
N VAL A 186 26.30 -1.78 -15.44
CA VAL A 186 27.38 -2.69 -15.05
C VAL A 186 27.81 -3.52 -16.27
N GLN A 187 29.11 -3.48 -16.56
CA GLN A 187 29.69 -4.12 -17.72
C GLN A 187 29.41 -5.63 -17.73
N MET A 188 29.15 -6.17 -18.93
CA MET A 188 28.81 -7.57 -19.17
C MET A 188 29.84 -8.56 -18.61
N SER A 189 31.11 -8.15 -18.49
CA SER A 189 32.20 -8.96 -17.93
C SER A 189 31.96 -9.39 -16.49
N HIS A 190 31.27 -8.60 -15.66
CA HIS A 190 31.01 -8.91 -14.24
C HIS A 190 29.64 -9.53 -13.98
N LYS A 191 28.78 -9.64 -15.01
CA LYS A 191 27.40 -10.12 -14.88
C LYS A 191 27.30 -11.52 -14.26
N HIS A 192 28.25 -12.40 -14.56
CA HIS A 192 28.26 -13.78 -14.07
C HIS A 192 28.43 -13.87 -12.54
N VAL A 193 29.04 -12.86 -11.90
CA VAL A 193 29.25 -12.81 -10.45
C VAL A 193 27.94 -12.55 -9.71
N PHE A 194 26.98 -11.86 -10.36
CA PHE A 194 25.70 -11.50 -9.75
C PHE A 194 24.61 -12.57 -9.95
N GLU A 195 24.80 -13.53 -10.83
CA GLU A 195 23.77 -14.50 -11.20
C GLU A 195 23.31 -15.31 -9.98
N GLY A 196 22.01 -15.28 -9.70
CA GLY A 196 21.39 -16.01 -8.58
C GLY A 196 21.46 -15.32 -7.20
N LEU A 197 22.14 -14.17 -7.07
CA LEU A 197 22.23 -13.46 -5.79
C LEU A 197 20.90 -12.79 -5.39
N SER A 198 20.69 -12.65 -4.08
CA SER A 198 19.63 -11.83 -3.50
C SER A 198 20.19 -10.49 -3.07
N LEU A 199 19.89 -9.43 -3.82
CA LEU A 199 20.52 -8.14 -3.65
C LEU A 199 19.59 -7.15 -2.94
N THR A 200 20.12 -6.45 -1.94
CA THR A 200 19.46 -5.33 -1.26
C THR A 200 20.31 -4.08 -1.43
N VAL A 201 19.70 -2.96 -1.80
CA VAL A 201 20.39 -1.68 -1.89
C VAL A 201 20.26 -0.97 -0.56
N SER A 202 21.38 -0.64 0.08
CA SER A 202 21.42 0.09 1.36
C SER A 202 22.46 1.22 1.34
N SER A 203 22.76 1.80 2.49
CA SER A 203 23.82 2.79 2.71
C SER A 203 25.19 2.17 2.96
N ASP A 204 25.26 0.85 3.14
CA ASP A 204 26.45 0.10 3.52
C ASP A 204 26.62 -1.16 2.67
N TYR A 205 27.80 -1.78 2.75
CA TYR A 205 28.06 -3.08 2.13
C TYR A 205 27.96 -4.20 3.15
N GLU A 206 27.32 -5.29 2.79
CA GLU A 206 27.25 -6.51 3.59
C GLU A 206 27.17 -7.72 2.67
N VAL A 207 27.90 -8.79 2.96
CA VAL A 207 27.76 -10.07 2.25
C VAL A 207 27.49 -11.13 3.28
N LYS A 208 26.38 -11.85 3.14
CA LYS A 208 26.05 -12.98 4.00
C LYS A 208 26.33 -14.29 3.29
N ASN A 209 26.69 -15.30 4.08
CA ASN A 209 26.93 -16.67 3.60
C ASN A 209 25.66 -17.35 3.03
N THR A 210 24.49 -16.70 3.13
CA THR A 210 23.21 -17.15 2.58
C THR A 210 22.99 -16.75 1.11
N GLY A 211 23.92 -16.01 0.50
CA GLY A 211 23.75 -15.45 -0.85
C GLY A 211 22.97 -14.13 -0.89
N GLU A 212 22.74 -13.53 0.28
CA GLU A 212 22.24 -12.16 0.41
C GLU A 212 23.40 -11.16 0.38
N VAL A 213 23.29 -10.15 -0.49
CA VAL A 213 24.29 -9.09 -0.63
C VAL A 213 23.61 -7.74 -0.47
N ARG A 214 24.14 -6.91 0.43
CA ARG A 214 23.84 -5.48 0.49
C ARG A 214 24.91 -4.70 -0.26
N ILE A 215 24.46 -3.86 -1.17
CA ILE A 215 25.33 -2.89 -1.85
C ILE A 215 24.93 -1.49 -1.47
N LYS A 216 25.93 -0.62 -1.34
CA LYS A 216 25.71 0.80 -1.17
C LYS A 216 24.99 1.37 -2.40
N TRP A 217 24.07 2.31 -2.25
CA TRP A 217 23.34 2.91 -3.38
C TRP A 217 24.20 3.84 -4.27
N ASN A 218 25.28 4.43 -3.73
CA ASN A 218 26.13 5.42 -4.40
C ASN A 218 27.59 4.98 -4.57
N TRP A 219 27.83 3.71 -4.86
CA TRP A 219 29.20 3.25 -5.14
C TRP A 219 29.82 4.07 -6.28
N ILE A 220 31.11 4.33 -6.14
CA ILE A 220 31.93 4.98 -7.14
C ILE A 220 32.72 3.88 -7.83
N ASP A 221 32.71 3.87 -9.17
CA ASP A 221 33.52 2.96 -9.99
C ASP A 221 35.02 3.22 -9.82
#